data_AF-A0A3L7W8I5-F1
#
_entry.id   AF-A0A3L7W8I5-F1
#
_cell.length_a   1.000
_cell.length_b   1.000
_cell.length_c   1.000
_cell.angle_alpha   90.00
_cell.angle_beta   90.00
_cell.angle_gamma   90.00
#
_symmetry.space_group_name_H-M   'P 1'
#
loop_
_entity.id
_entity.type
_entity.pdbx_description
1 polymer ?
#
loop_
_entity_poly.entity_id
_entity_poly.type
_entity_poly.pdbx_seq_one_letter_code
_entity_poly.pdbx_strand_id
1 'polypeptide(L)'
;MVVLALVGCRSNTPTHSAADGLQSFRYDLTAVTTGVFGDAAAGAGDASLKVAVTGDVADTHRERTLTEMKLGASTVNLERVRVDDKAWSREGKSGNWSQGPASATSGTAGLGLDSTALLGADARARIKTALEGLTATDEQVGDVAAQRYTVPAERMRVILGASATGEQTSLGRINKDSTFWVTKDGQLPVKFVTDTSPTTGGTVHIEITMRDRNATIEVKQPGQG
;
A
#
# COMPACT_ATOMS: atom_id res chain seq x y z
N MET A 1 25.96 -47.60 -42.94
CA MET A 1 25.13 -47.71 -41.73
C MET A 1 25.63 -46.67 -40.75
N VAL A 2 24.96 -45.52 -40.65
CA VAL A 2 25.39 -44.36 -39.86
C VAL A 2 24.40 -44.20 -38.73
N VAL A 3 24.88 -44.28 -37.49
CA VAL A 3 24.09 -44.07 -36.28
C VAL A 3 24.15 -42.58 -35.96
N LEU A 4 23.00 -41.89 -36.07
CA LEU A 4 22.84 -40.50 -35.68
C LEU A 4 22.44 -40.45 -34.20
N ALA A 5 23.29 -39.89 -33.35
CA ALA A 5 23.00 -39.65 -31.94
C ALA A 5 22.10 -38.41 -31.79
N LEU A 6 20.92 -38.60 -31.22
CA LEU A 6 20.02 -37.52 -30.81
C LEU A 6 20.59 -36.83 -29.55
N VAL A 7 21.12 -35.62 -29.75
CA VAL A 7 21.48 -34.70 -28.66
C VAL A 7 20.18 -34.16 -28.06
N GLY A 8 19.89 -34.56 -26.83
CA GLY A 8 18.76 -34.03 -26.07
C GLY A 8 18.99 -32.59 -25.65
N CYS A 9 18.22 -31.67 -26.23
CA CYS A 9 18.10 -30.30 -25.74
C CYS A 9 17.38 -30.32 -24.39
N ARG A 10 18.13 -30.17 -23.28
CA ARG A 10 17.54 -29.80 -21.98
C ARG A 10 17.17 -28.33 -22.04
N SER A 11 15.87 -28.03 -22.08
CA SER A 11 15.38 -26.67 -21.85
C SER A 11 15.64 -26.31 -20.39
N ASN A 12 16.62 -25.46 -20.13
CA ASN A 12 16.73 -24.75 -18.87
C ASN A 12 15.61 -23.70 -18.83
N THR A 13 14.41 -24.11 -18.44
CA THR A 13 13.41 -23.16 -17.96
C THR A 13 14.00 -22.55 -16.68
N PRO A 14 14.23 -21.23 -16.60
CA PRO A 14 14.67 -20.63 -15.36
C PRO A 14 13.57 -20.86 -14.33
N THR A 15 13.84 -21.75 -13.39
CA THR A 15 13.03 -21.92 -12.19
C THR A 15 13.20 -20.62 -11.41
N HIS A 16 12.25 -19.69 -11.55
CA HIS A 16 12.12 -18.61 -10.59
C HIS A 16 11.97 -19.28 -9.22
N SER A 17 13.03 -19.26 -8.41
CA SER A 17 12.91 -19.52 -6.98
C SER A 17 11.81 -18.59 -6.50
N ALA A 18 10.69 -19.14 -6.03
CA ALA A 18 9.58 -18.36 -5.52
C ALA A 18 10.16 -17.37 -4.50
N ALA A 19 10.10 -16.08 -4.83
CA ALA A 19 10.68 -15.06 -3.96
C ALA A 19 9.96 -15.14 -2.60
N ASP A 20 10.73 -15.16 -1.52
CA ASP A 20 10.17 -15.15 -0.18
C ASP A 20 9.55 -13.77 0.09
N GLY A 21 8.22 -13.71 0.08
CA GLY A 21 7.46 -12.49 0.39
C GLY A 21 6.98 -11.70 -0.83
N LEU A 22 6.45 -10.51 -0.56
CA LEU A 22 5.86 -9.63 -1.56
C LEU A 22 6.97 -8.85 -2.29
N GLN A 23 6.98 -8.85 -3.62
CA GLN A 23 7.99 -8.18 -4.45
C GLN A 23 7.41 -6.95 -5.14
N SER A 24 6.14 -7.04 -5.53
CA SER A 24 5.39 -6.00 -6.22
C SER A 24 3.91 -6.16 -5.88
N PHE A 25 3.14 -5.08 -6.02
CA PHE A 25 1.69 -5.12 -5.84
C PHE A 25 1.04 -3.84 -6.36
N ARG A 26 -0.27 -3.92 -6.62
CA ARG A 26 -1.13 -2.74 -6.72
C ARG A 26 -1.94 -2.59 -5.45
N TYR A 27 -2.29 -1.36 -5.10
CA TYR A 27 -3.18 -1.10 -3.98
C TYR A 27 -4.20 -0.01 -4.27
N ASP A 28 -5.35 -0.13 -3.63
CA ASP A 28 -6.39 0.87 -3.56
C ASP A 28 -6.54 1.26 -2.08
N LEU A 29 -6.32 2.53 -1.75
CA LEU A 29 -6.43 3.11 -0.42
C LEU A 29 -7.57 4.12 -0.41
N THR A 30 -8.44 4.04 0.58
CA THR A 30 -9.44 5.06 0.87
C THR A 30 -9.26 5.56 2.29
N ALA A 31 -9.20 6.88 2.45
CA ALA A 31 -9.17 7.55 3.74
C ALA A 31 -10.36 8.49 3.87
N VAL A 32 -11.11 8.37 4.97
CA VAL A 32 -12.23 9.24 5.30
C VAL A 32 -11.94 9.93 6.61
N THR A 33 -11.78 11.25 6.56
CA THR A 33 -11.53 12.07 7.73
C THR A 33 -12.84 12.59 8.30
N THR A 34 -13.06 12.39 9.60
CA THR A 34 -14.21 12.90 10.37
C THR A 34 -13.75 13.73 11.56
N GLY A 35 -14.54 14.74 11.94
CA GLY A 35 -14.31 15.55 13.15
C GLY A 35 -13.18 16.59 13.07
N VAL A 36 -12.64 16.88 11.89
CA VAL A 36 -11.53 17.86 11.70
C VAL A 36 -12.02 19.28 11.39
N PHE A 37 -13.23 19.43 10.84
CA PHE A 37 -13.76 20.72 10.37
C PHE A 37 -14.81 21.34 11.31
N GLY A 38 -14.90 20.87 12.57
CA GLY A 38 -15.97 21.24 13.51
C GLY A 38 -17.29 20.51 13.22
N ASP A 39 -18.32 20.80 14.02
CA ASP A 39 -19.67 20.29 13.78
C ASP A 39 -20.23 20.91 12.49
N ALA A 40 -20.75 20.08 11.59
CA ALA A 40 -21.43 20.57 10.40
C ALA A 40 -22.64 21.43 10.82
N ALA A 41 -22.83 22.59 10.18
CA ALA A 41 -24.02 23.39 10.38
C ALA A 41 -25.28 22.54 10.10
N ALA A 42 -26.37 22.77 10.84
CA ALA A 42 -27.61 22.01 10.66
C ALA A 42 -28.07 22.06 9.19
N GLY A 43 -28.13 20.89 8.53
CA GLY A 43 -28.50 20.75 7.12
C GLY A 43 -27.33 20.79 6.11
N ALA A 44 -26.10 21.07 6.56
CA ALA A 44 -24.91 20.82 5.76
C ALA A 44 -24.57 19.33 5.83
N GLY A 45 -24.30 18.71 4.67
CA GLY A 45 -23.77 17.34 4.64
C GLY A 45 -22.46 17.25 5.43
N ASP A 46 -22.18 16.08 6.01
CA ASP A 46 -20.96 15.82 6.79
C ASP A 46 -19.73 16.42 6.09
N ALA A 47 -19.00 17.30 6.78
CA ALA A 47 -17.77 17.89 6.29
C ALA A 47 -16.63 16.85 6.34
N SER A 48 -16.78 15.77 5.57
CA SER A 48 -15.76 14.72 5.45
C SER A 48 -14.80 15.05 4.32
N LEU A 49 -13.50 15.01 4.59
CA LEU A 49 -12.49 14.92 3.53
C LEU A 49 -12.35 13.46 3.14
N LYS A 50 -12.53 13.16 1.85
CA LYS A 50 -12.31 11.82 1.31
C LYS A 50 -11.07 11.84 0.43
N VAL A 51 -10.16 10.93 0.68
CA VAL A 51 -8.96 10.73 -0.15
C VAL A 51 -8.97 9.31 -0.68
N ALA A 52 -8.85 9.15 -1.98
CA ALA A 52 -8.64 7.86 -2.63
C ALA A 52 -7.25 7.86 -3.26
N VAL A 53 -6.49 6.78 -3.06
CA VAL A 53 -5.17 6.59 -3.66
C VAL A 53 -5.14 5.24 -4.36
N THR A 54 -4.72 5.24 -5.62
CA THR A 54 -4.36 4.00 -6.32
C THR A 54 -2.86 3.97 -6.50
N GLY A 55 -2.20 2.89 -6.08
CA GLY A 55 -0.77 2.74 -6.17
C GLY A 55 -0.35 1.52 -7.00
N ASP A 56 0.70 1.70 -7.80
CA ASP A 56 1.44 0.67 -8.52
C ASP A 56 2.84 0.59 -7.90
N VAL A 57 3.17 -0.50 -7.20
CA VAL A 57 4.48 -0.73 -6.57
C VAL A 57 5.21 -1.82 -7.33
N ALA A 58 6.27 -1.46 -8.06
CA ALA A 58 7.05 -2.41 -8.83
C ALA A 58 8.16 -3.07 -8.00
N ASP A 59 8.78 -2.32 -7.08
CA ASP A 59 9.81 -2.77 -6.15
C ASP A 59 10.02 -1.71 -5.04
N THR A 60 11.07 -1.85 -4.22
CA THR A 60 11.41 -0.93 -3.12
C THR A 60 11.79 0.49 -3.56
N HIS A 61 12.13 0.67 -4.84
CA HIS A 61 12.61 1.91 -5.45
C HIS A 61 11.61 2.52 -6.44
N ARG A 62 10.60 1.75 -6.86
CA ARG A 62 9.70 2.13 -7.95
C ARG A 62 8.25 2.06 -7.53
N GLU A 63 7.61 3.23 -7.53
CA GLU A 63 6.21 3.37 -7.14
C GLU A 63 5.54 4.50 -7.91
N ARG A 64 4.30 4.29 -8.33
CA ARG A 64 3.43 5.33 -8.89
C ARG A 64 2.15 5.41 -8.08
N THR A 65 1.73 6.61 -7.71
CA THR A 65 0.48 6.86 -7.01
C THR A 65 -0.37 7.88 -7.73
N LEU A 66 -1.67 7.62 -7.81
CA LEU A 66 -2.69 8.59 -8.20
C LEU A 66 -3.56 8.85 -6.98
N THR A 67 -3.66 10.11 -6.58
CA THR A 67 -4.41 10.54 -5.40
C THR A 67 -5.54 11.46 -5.82
N GLU A 68 -6.77 11.11 -5.50
CA GLU A 68 -7.95 11.93 -5.65
C GLU A 68 -8.39 12.41 -4.26
N MET A 69 -8.47 13.73 -4.07
CA MET A 69 -9.02 14.34 -2.86
C MET A 69 -10.35 14.99 -3.18
N LYS A 70 -11.38 14.70 -2.38
CA LYS A 70 -12.71 15.30 -2.48
C LYS A 70 -13.06 16.04 -1.20
N LEU A 71 -13.37 17.33 -1.35
CA LEU A 71 -13.90 18.19 -0.30
C LEU A 71 -15.16 18.89 -0.83
N GLY A 72 -16.33 18.40 -0.42
CA GLY A 72 -17.60 18.84 -0.99
C GLY A 72 -17.67 18.57 -2.50
N ALA A 73 -17.89 19.62 -3.30
CA ALA A 73 -17.92 19.54 -4.77
C ALA A 73 -16.52 19.66 -5.41
N SER A 74 -15.50 20.07 -4.66
CA SER A 74 -14.14 20.26 -5.17
C SER A 74 -13.39 18.94 -5.23
N THR A 75 -12.74 18.68 -6.37
CA THR A 75 -11.87 17.50 -6.56
C THR A 75 -10.48 17.95 -6.98
N VAL A 76 -9.46 17.48 -6.26
CA VAL A 76 -8.06 17.67 -6.62
C VAL A 76 -7.47 16.32 -6.98
N ASN A 77 -6.79 16.25 -8.13
CA ASN A 77 -6.09 15.06 -8.58
C ASN A 77 -4.60 15.30 -8.53
N LEU A 78 -3.88 14.39 -7.90
CA LEU A 78 -2.44 14.43 -7.78
C LEU A 78 -1.86 13.14 -8.34
N GLU A 79 -0.71 13.24 -8.97
CA GLU A 79 0.06 12.08 -9.40
C GLU A 79 1.48 12.22 -8.87
N ARG A 80 2.03 11.10 -8.40
CA ARG A 80 3.42 10.99 -7.99
C ARG A 80 4.04 9.72 -8.58
N VAL A 81 5.28 9.84 -9.04
CA VAL A 81 6.10 8.72 -9.49
C VAL A 81 7.42 8.79 -8.74
N ARG A 82 7.81 7.71 -8.07
CA ARG A 82 9.12 7.52 -7.44
C ARG A 82 9.90 6.49 -8.25
N VAL A 83 11.12 6.83 -8.61
CA VAL A 83 12.10 5.92 -9.21
C VAL A 83 13.45 6.22 -8.55
N ASP A 84 14.01 5.21 -7.90
CA ASP A 84 15.28 5.28 -7.19
C ASP A 84 15.29 6.39 -6.12
N ASP A 85 16.17 7.38 -6.25
CA ASP A 85 16.37 8.48 -5.31
C ASP A 85 15.52 9.73 -5.64
N LYS A 86 14.68 9.67 -6.69
CA LYS A 86 13.91 10.79 -7.20
C LYS A 86 12.41 10.53 -7.14
N ALA A 87 11.66 11.62 -6.96
CA ALA A 87 10.22 11.64 -7.15
C ALA A 87 9.82 12.76 -8.11
N TRP A 88 8.81 12.50 -8.92
CA TRP A 88 8.14 13.48 -9.75
C TRP A 88 6.69 13.57 -9.33
N SER A 89 6.14 14.78 -9.28
CA SER A 89 4.73 14.99 -8.94
C SER A 89 4.10 16.04 -9.84
N ARG A 90 2.78 15.95 -10.05
CA ARG A 90 1.99 16.94 -10.77
C ARG A 90 0.56 16.99 -10.26
N GLU A 91 -0.09 18.13 -10.49
CA GLU A 91 -1.52 18.30 -10.27
C GLU A 91 -2.29 18.11 -11.58
N GLY A 92 -3.24 17.17 -11.59
CA GLY A 92 -4.00 16.80 -12.76
C GLY A 92 -3.17 16.15 -13.88
N LYS A 93 -3.86 15.61 -14.89
CA LYS A 93 -3.20 14.93 -16.01
C LYS A 93 -2.42 15.88 -16.93
N SER A 94 -2.76 17.16 -16.93
CA SER A 94 -2.15 18.21 -17.76
C SER A 94 -1.13 19.07 -17.02
N GLY A 95 -0.91 18.84 -15.72
CA GLY A 95 0.07 19.57 -14.94
C GLY A 95 1.51 19.27 -15.37
N ASN A 96 2.39 20.26 -15.19
CA ASN A 96 3.82 20.08 -15.37
C ASN A 96 4.39 19.21 -14.25
N TRP A 97 5.33 18.34 -14.61
CA TRP A 97 6.06 17.55 -13.63
C TRP A 97 7.04 18.43 -12.84
N SER A 98 6.94 18.35 -11.52
CA SER A 98 7.93 18.89 -10.60
C SER A 98 8.75 17.75 -10.02
N GLN A 99 10.08 17.85 -10.09
CA GLN A 99 11.00 16.87 -9.54
C GLN A 99 11.44 17.27 -8.13
N GLY A 100 11.48 16.29 -7.23
CA GLY A 100 12.03 16.41 -5.88
C GLY A 100 12.78 15.15 -5.45
N PRO A 101 13.27 15.11 -4.21
CA PRO A 101 13.85 13.89 -3.63
C PRO A 101 12.80 12.79 -3.48
N ALA A 102 13.21 11.52 -3.41
CA ALA A 102 12.29 10.39 -3.19
C ALA A 102 11.40 10.54 -1.94
N SER A 103 11.88 11.22 -0.90
CA SER A 103 11.14 11.53 0.33
C SER A 103 10.09 12.63 0.18
N ALA A 104 10.00 13.29 -0.99
CA ALA A 104 8.98 14.29 -1.24
C ALA A 104 7.58 13.66 -1.17
N THR A 105 6.73 14.27 -0.34
CA THR A 105 5.31 13.91 -0.15
C THR A 105 4.39 14.69 -1.09
N SER A 106 4.94 15.58 -1.92
CA SER A 106 4.17 16.28 -2.94
C SER A 106 3.50 15.25 -3.86
N GLY A 107 2.19 15.36 -3.99
CA GLY A 107 1.40 14.46 -4.81
C GLY A 107 0.71 13.30 -4.07
N THR A 108 0.85 13.19 -2.74
CA THR A 108 0.19 12.12 -1.95
C THR A 108 -0.86 12.62 -0.95
N ALA A 109 -1.15 13.93 -0.94
CA ALA A 109 -2.06 14.54 0.04
C ALA A 109 -1.68 14.29 1.52
N GLY A 110 -0.41 13.99 1.79
CA GLY A 110 0.06 13.60 3.13
C GLY A 110 -0.33 12.17 3.55
N LEU A 111 -0.93 11.38 2.66
CA LEU A 111 -1.28 9.98 2.88
C LEU A 111 -0.43 9.11 1.96
N GLY A 112 0.50 8.35 2.53
CA GLY A 112 1.31 7.39 1.78
C GLY A 112 1.41 6.07 2.52
N LEU A 113 1.29 4.97 1.79
CA LEU A 113 1.66 3.66 2.31
C LEU A 113 3.19 3.55 2.27
N ASP A 114 3.84 3.23 3.39
CA ASP A 114 5.24 2.80 3.35
C ASP A 114 5.31 1.41 2.71
N SER A 115 5.36 1.39 1.38
CA SER A 115 5.39 0.16 0.59
C SER A 115 6.63 -0.67 0.89
N THR A 116 7.74 -0.05 1.26
CA THR A 116 8.98 -0.77 1.59
C THR A 116 8.84 -1.64 2.83
N ALA A 117 8.00 -1.22 3.78
CA ALA A 117 7.68 -2.03 4.95
C ALA A 117 6.88 -3.30 4.63
N LEU A 118 6.32 -3.42 3.43
CA LEU A 118 5.52 -4.57 3.02
C LEU A 118 6.24 -5.50 2.05
N LEU A 119 7.41 -5.11 1.56
CA LEU A 119 8.16 -5.85 0.54
C LEU A 119 9.26 -6.74 1.15
N GLY A 120 9.53 -7.85 0.49
CA GLY A 120 10.63 -8.75 0.79
C GLY A 120 10.38 -9.77 1.91
N ALA A 121 11.40 -10.58 2.16
CA ALA A 121 11.36 -11.66 3.15
C ALA A 121 11.25 -11.12 4.58
N ASP A 122 11.91 -10.00 4.87
CA ASP A 122 11.89 -9.35 6.19
C ASP A 122 10.48 -8.85 6.53
N ALA A 123 9.76 -8.27 5.57
CA ALA A 123 8.36 -7.89 5.76
C ALA A 123 7.48 -9.10 6.06
N ARG A 124 7.64 -10.20 5.31
CA ARG A 124 6.91 -11.45 5.56
C ARG A 124 7.20 -12.02 6.95
N ALA A 125 8.46 -12.07 7.35
CA ALA A 125 8.85 -12.55 8.68
C ALA A 125 8.24 -11.68 9.79
N ARG A 126 8.28 -10.35 9.63
CA ARG A 126 7.69 -9.40 10.55
C ARG A 126 6.17 -9.56 10.66
N ILE A 127 5.47 -9.71 9.55
CA ILE A 127 4.03 -9.99 9.52
C ILE A 127 3.73 -11.28 10.26
N LYS A 128 4.47 -12.36 9.95
CA LYS A 128 4.29 -13.65 10.60
C LYS A 128 4.42 -13.55 12.12
N THR A 129 5.48 -12.91 12.61
CA THR A 129 5.70 -12.67 14.04
C THR A 129 4.60 -11.80 14.66
N ALA A 130 4.16 -10.75 13.98
CA ALA A 130 3.08 -9.88 14.49
C ALA A 130 1.74 -10.62 14.62
N LEU A 131 1.47 -11.58 13.74
CA LEU A 131 0.24 -12.37 13.75
C LEU A 131 0.30 -13.61 14.65
N GLU A 132 1.46 -13.95 15.19
CA GLU A 132 1.65 -15.12 16.03
C GLU A 132 0.77 -15.07 17.30
N GLY A 133 0.07 -16.18 17.56
CA GLY A 133 -0.86 -16.32 18.68
C GLY A 133 -2.21 -15.63 18.50
N LEU A 134 -2.43 -14.89 17.41
CA LEU A 134 -3.73 -14.29 17.11
C LEU A 134 -4.67 -15.33 16.47
N THR A 135 -5.96 -15.26 16.79
CA THR A 135 -6.96 -16.11 16.17
C THR A 135 -7.28 -15.60 14.78
N ALA A 136 -7.14 -16.48 13.78
CA ALA A 136 -7.50 -16.21 12.40
C ALA A 136 -8.97 -16.60 12.14
N THR A 137 -9.66 -15.82 11.31
CA THR A 137 -10.94 -16.19 10.69
C THR A 137 -10.75 -16.30 9.19
N ASP A 138 -11.18 -17.41 8.60
CA ASP A 138 -11.15 -17.56 7.14
C ASP A 138 -12.20 -16.66 6.48
N GLU A 139 -11.80 -15.92 5.44
CA GLU A 139 -12.66 -14.99 4.73
C GLU A 139 -12.27 -14.90 3.25
N GLN A 140 -13.23 -14.49 2.41
CA GLN A 140 -13.00 -14.23 0.99
C GLN A 140 -12.94 -12.71 0.76
N VAL A 141 -11.81 -12.19 0.28
CA VAL A 141 -11.65 -10.79 -0.09
C VAL A 141 -11.53 -10.69 -1.61
N GLY A 142 -12.64 -10.38 -2.27
CA GLY A 142 -12.73 -10.46 -3.73
C GLY A 142 -12.55 -11.91 -4.20
N ASP A 143 -11.56 -12.16 -5.04
CA ASP A 143 -11.17 -13.49 -5.53
C ASP A 143 -10.11 -14.19 -4.66
N VAL A 144 -9.65 -13.55 -3.57
CA VAL A 144 -8.61 -14.08 -2.69
C VAL A 144 -9.19 -14.75 -1.45
N ALA A 145 -8.84 -16.02 -1.24
CA ALA A 145 -9.05 -16.70 0.03
C ALA A 145 -8.00 -16.23 1.06
N ALA A 146 -8.46 -15.58 2.13
CA ALA A 146 -7.62 -14.90 3.11
C ALA A 146 -7.91 -15.35 4.54
N GLN A 147 -6.99 -15.01 5.44
CA GLN A 147 -7.15 -15.10 6.88
C GLN A 147 -7.25 -13.69 7.45
N ARG A 148 -8.37 -13.39 8.10
CA ARG A 148 -8.62 -12.13 8.82
C ARG A 148 -8.14 -12.24 10.26
N TYR A 149 -7.47 -11.19 10.71
CA TYR A 149 -7.00 -11.01 12.09
C TYR A 149 -7.48 -9.68 12.64
N THR A 150 -7.85 -9.66 13.91
CA THR A 150 -7.87 -8.43 14.71
C THR A 150 -6.47 -8.27 15.29
N VAL A 151 -5.77 -7.20 14.90
CA VAL A 151 -4.37 -6.95 15.23
C VAL A 151 -4.28 -5.78 16.20
N PRO A 152 -3.66 -5.96 17.38
CA PRO A 152 -3.41 -4.87 18.30
C PRO A 152 -2.61 -3.72 17.68
N ALA A 153 -2.90 -2.49 18.11
CA ALA A 153 -2.31 -1.27 17.54
C ALA A 153 -0.78 -1.31 17.45
N GLU A 154 -0.11 -1.78 18.50
CA GLU A 154 1.35 -1.88 18.60
C GLU A 154 1.93 -2.87 17.58
N ARG A 155 1.24 -3.99 17.34
CA ARG A 155 1.67 -4.99 16.36
C ARG A 155 1.41 -4.50 14.93
N MET A 156 0.34 -3.75 14.72
CA MET A 156 0.05 -3.14 13.43
C MET A 156 1.10 -2.10 13.03
N ARG A 157 1.54 -1.26 13.97
CA ARG A 157 2.66 -0.32 13.74
C ARG A 157 3.92 -1.06 13.28
N VAL A 158 4.23 -2.19 13.92
CA VAL A 158 5.35 -3.06 13.55
C VAL A 158 5.19 -3.58 12.11
N ILE A 159 4.01 -4.09 11.75
CA ILE A 159 3.73 -4.54 10.36
C ILE A 159 4.03 -3.42 9.35
N LEU A 160 3.64 -2.18 9.67
CA LEU A 160 3.85 -0.98 8.85
C LEU A 160 5.24 -0.36 8.99
N GLY A 161 6.21 -1.08 9.57
CA GLY A 161 7.61 -0.64 9.66
C GLY A 161 7.92 0.38 10.74
N ALA A 162 6.95 0.76 11.56
CA ALA A 162 7.15 1.63 12.71
C ALA A 162 7.55 0.85 13.97
N SER A 163 8.13 1.54 14.96
CA SER A 163 8.38 0.93 16.28
C SER A 163 7.06 0.69 17.01
N ALA A 164 7.01 -0.33 17.88
CA ALA A 164 5.81 -0.66 18.65
C ALA A 164 5.33 0.50 19.54
N THR A 165 6.27 1.26 20.10
CA THR A 165 6.03 2.47 20.90
C THR A 165 5.92 3.74 20.06
N GLY A 166 6.21 3.66 18.76
CA GLY A 166 6.17 4.80 17.84
C GLY A 166 4.75 5.32 17.70
N GLU A 167 4.57 6.62 17.92
CA GLU A 167 3.23 7.21 17.87
C GLU A 167 2.78 7.54 16.44
N GLN A 168 3.61 7.35 15.42
CA GLN A 168 3.31 7.78 14.06
C GLN A 168 3.78 6.76 13.02
N THR A 169 2.87 6.38 12.13
CA THR A 169 3.15 5.66 10.88
C THR A 169 3.03 6.63 9.71
N SER A 170 3.34 6.18 8.50
CA SER A 170 3.06 6.94 7.27
C SER A 170 1.55 7.24 7.06
N LEU A 171 0.68 6.53 7.79
CA LEU A 171 -0.78 6.67 7.78
C LEU A 171 -1.33 7.47 8.98
N GLY A 172 -0.45 7.96 9.87
CA GLY A 172 -0.83 8.64 11.11
C GLY A 172 -0.68 7.78 12.37
N ARG A 173 -1.27 8.22 13.49
CA ARG A 173 -1.21 7.50 14.78
C ARG A 173 -2.27 6.41 14.82
N ILE A 174 -1.83 5.15 14.74
CA ILE A 174 -2.71 3.99 14.95
C ILE A 174 -2.74 3.72 16.45
N ASN A 175 -3.84 4.00 17.14
CA ASN A 175 -3.99 3.86 18.59
C ASN A 175 -5.05 2.83 19.00
N LYS A 176 -5.69 2.18 18.03
CA LYS A 176 -6.71 1.16 18.22
C LYS A 176 -6.37 -0.09 17.43
N ASP A 177 -6.99 -1.19 17.82
CA ASP A 177 -6.92 -2.44 17.08
C ASP A 177 -7.37 -2.22 15.63
N SER A 178 -6.70 -2.93 14.73
CA SER A 178 -6.92 -2.85 13.30
C SER A 178 -7.31 -4.21 12.76
N THR A 179 -7.94 -4.25 11.59
CA THR A 179 -8.25 -5.51 10.93
C THR A 179 -7.28 -5.73 9.78
N PHE A 180 -6.69 -6.92 9.71
CA PHE A 180 -5.66 -7.26 8.72
C PHE A 180 -5.95 -8.60 8.07
N TRP A 181 -5.83 -8.66 6.76
CA TRP A 181 -6.05 -9.87 5.97
C TRP A 181 -4.76 -10.24 5.25
N VAL A 182 -4.40 -11.52 5.34
CA VAL A 182 -3.27 -12.09 4.60
C VAL A 182 -3.69 -13.35 3.83
N THR A 183 -2.96 -13.72 2.80
CA THR A 183 -3.22 -14.96 2.06
C THR A 183 -2.94 -16.20 2.93
N LYS A 184 -3.73 -17.26 2.75
CA LYS A 184 -3.61 -18.53 3.50
C LYS A 184 -2.28 -19.26 3.25
N ASP A 185 -1.75 -19.12 2.06
CA ASP A 185 -0.64 -19.92 1.52
C ASP A 185 0.76 -19.32 1.78
N GLY A 186 0.83 -18.01 2.00
CA GLY A 186 2.12 -17.30 2.06
C GLY A 186 2.15 -16.12 3.02
N GLN A 187 1.04 -15.82 3.70
CA GLN A 187 0.86 -14.62 4.54
C GLN A 187 1.20 -13.31 3.82
N LEU A 188 0.88 -13.22 2.52
CA LEU A 188 1.03 -11.97 1.79
C LEU A 188 -0.12 -11.02 2.17
N PRO A 189 0.14 -9.72 2.40
CA PRO A 189 -0.91 -8.74 2.66
C PRO A 189 -2.00 -8.72 1.57
N VAL A 190 -3.27 -8.70 2.00
CA VAL A 190 -4.45 -8.65 1.12
C VAL A 190 -5.26 -7.39 1.37
N LYS A 191 -5.60 -7.11 2.62
CA LYS A 191 -6.39 -5.96 3.01
C LYS A 191 -5.99 -5.51 4.41
N PHE A 192 -6.18 -4.23 4.69
CA PHE A 192 -5.94 -3.62 5.98
C PHE A 192 -6.98 -2.54 6.23
N VAL A 193 -7.54 -2.48 7.43
CA VAL A 193 -8.49 -1.47 7.87
C VAL A 193 -8.08 -0.96 9.26
N THR A 194 -7.98 0.35 9.42
CA THR A 194 -7.59 0.99 10.67
C THR A 194 -8.23 2.35 10.84
N ASP A 195 -8.28 2.81 12.08
CA ASP A 195 -8.55 4.20 12.41
C ASP A 195 -7.25 4.85 12.89
N THR A 196 -6.93 6.02 12.33
CA THR A 196 -5.79 6.82 12.76
C THR A 196 -6.24 8.17 13.31
N SER A 197 -5.46 8.72 14.22
CA SER A 197 -5.65 10.07 14.74
C SER A 197 -4.55 10.98 14.18
N PRO A 198 -4.87 11.96 13.31
CA PRO A 198 -3.88 12.92 12.86
C PRO A 198 -3.59 13.91 14.00
N THR A 199 -2.44 14.58 13.93
CA THR A 199 -2.00 15.53 14.97
C THR A 199 -2.92 16.74 15.11
N THR A 200 -3.69 17.06 14.06
CA THR A 200 -4.66 18.15 14.01
C THR A 200 -6.00 17.84 14.69
N GLY A 201 -6.17 16.64 15.27
CA GLY A 201 -7.44 16.18 15.84
C GLY A 201 -8.32 15.41 14.84
N GLY A 202 -9.44 14.85 15.30
CA GLY A 202 -10.34 14.03 14.48
C GLY A 202 -9.92 12.57 14.35
N THR A 203 -10.60 11.82 13.47
CA THR A 203 -10.30 10.43 13.13
C THR A 203 -10.23 10.28 11.62
N VAL A 204 -9.26 9.50 11.14
CA VAL A 204 -9.15 9.10 9.74
C VAL A 204 -9.36 7.60 9.66
N HIS A 205 -10.48 7.19 9.10
CA HIS A 205 -10.72 5.79 8.77
C HIS A 205 -9.97 5.45 7.49
N ILE A 206 -9.10 4.46 7.52
CA ILE A 206 -8.26 4.04 6.39
C ILE A 206 -8.57 2.59 6.06
N GLU A 207 -8.87 2.35 4.78
CA GLU A 207 -8.95 1.02 4.19
C GLU A 207 -7.94 0.93 3.05
N ILE A 208 -7.15 -0.15 3.02
CA ILE A 208 -6.20 -0.46 1.96
C ILE A 208 -6.49 -1.87 1.47
N THR A 209 -6.74 -2.03 0.18
CA THR A 209 -6.84 -3.34 -0.48
C THR A 209 -5.68 -3.50 -1.45
N MET A 210 -4.97 -4.61 -1.35
CA MET A 210 -3.83 -4.94 -2.19
C MET A 210 -4.23 -6.03 -3.19
N ARG A 211 -3.71 -5.95 -4.41
CA ARG A 211 -3.98 -6.86 -5.53
C ARG A 211 -2.76 -7.00 -6.43
N ASP A 212 -2.84 -7.90 -7.40
CA ASP A 212 -1.77 -8.15 -8.36
C ASP A 212 -0.40 -8.38 -7.68
N ARG A 213 -0.41 -9.09 -6.54
CA ARG A 213 0.78 -9.41 -5.74
C ARG A 213 1.77 -10.19 -6.59
N ASN A 214 3.03 -9.77 -6.59
CA ASN A 214 4.13 -10.36 -7.36
C ASN A 214 3.90 -10.37 -8.88
N ALA A 215 2.97 -9.54 -9.39
CA ALA A 215 2.82 -9.34 -10.84
C ALA A 215 3.94 -8.44 -11.38
N THR A 216 4.26 -8.57 -12.67
CA THR A 216 5.13 -7.60 -13.35
C THR A 216 4.41 -6.26 -13.43
N ILE A 217 4.95 -5.25 -12.76
CA ILE A 217 4.46 -3.87 -12.75
C ILE A 217 5.55 -2.98 -13.30
N GLU A 218 5.24 -2.16 -14.30
CA GLU A 218 6.18 -1.19 -14.84
C GLU A 218 5.90 0.20 -14.25
N VAL A 219 6.92 0.78 -13.62
CA VAL A 219 6.93 2.19 -13.22
C VAL A 219 8.16 2.84 -13.86
N LYS A 220 7.89 3.81 -14.74
CA LYS A 220 8.89 4.55 -15.51
C LYS A 220 8.97 5.99 -15.04
N GLN A 221 10.15 6.58 -15.17
CA GLN A 221 10.32 8.02 -15.00
C GLN A 221 9.44 8.77 -16.01
N PRO A 222 8.78 9.88 -15.63
CA PRO A 222 8.05 10.71 -16.58
C PRO A 222 8.92 11.19 -17.74
N GLY A 223 8.39 11.12 -18.96
CA GLY A 223 9.10 11.52 -20.17
C GLY A 223 9.96 10.43 -20.83
N GLN A 224 10.03 9.23 -20.26
CA GLN A 224 10.61 8.06 -20.90
C GLN A 224 9.50 7.09 -21.33
N GLY A 225 9.15 7.13 -22.62
CA GLY A 225 8.25 6.18 -23.28
C GLY A 225 9.02 4.96 -23.76
#